data_AF-A0A1I9G961-F1
#
_entry.id   AF-A0A1I9G961-F1
#
_cell.length_a   1.000
_cell.length_b   1.000
_cell.length_c   1.000
_cell.angle_alpha   90.00
_cell.angle_beta   90.00
_cell.angle_gamma   90.00
#
_symmetry.space_group_name_H-M   'P 1'
#
loop_
_entity.id
_entity.type
_entity.pdbx_description
1 polymer ?
#
loop_
_entity_poly.entity_id
_entity_poly.type
_entity_poly.pdbx_seq_one_letter_code
_entity_poly.pdbx_strand_id
1 'polypeptide(L)'
;MATSATGKSAIDALGKQDPQQVTPDEWRKILSPLEYSVAREGGTERPFSGKFNKHFESGLYICRCCGAQLFKSDAKFKSTCGWPSFSKSVDNDLNIVRLKDTSMEMERIEVRCKQ
;
A
#
# COMPACT_ATOMS: atom_id res chain seq x y z
N MET A 1 -3.65 25.50 5.03
CA MET A 1 -4.62 24.78 5.87
C MET A 1 -4.34 23.30 5.67
N ALA A 2 -3.68 22.64 6.62
CA ALA A 2 -3.28 21.25 6.52
C ALA A 2 -4.51 20.36 6.75
N THR A 3 -5.05 19.78 5.69
CA THR A 3 -6.21 18.88 5.78
C THR A 3 -5.79 17.51 6.28
N SER A 4 -6.49 17.06 7.31
CA SER A 4 -6.37 15.82 8.05
C SER A 4 -6.01 14.57 7.24
N ALA A 5 -5.11 13.77 7.81
CA ALA A 5 -4.77 12.41 7.42
C ALA A 5 -5.91 11.40 7.69
N THR A 6 -7.13 11.72 7.26
CA THR A 6 -8.28 10.80 7.27
C THR A 6 -8.48 10.26 5.85
N GLY A 7 -7.52 9.47 5.36
CA GLY A 7 -7.80 8.60 4.23
C GLY A 7 -8.63 7.43 4.76
N LYS A 8 -9.91 7.40 4.42
CA LYS A 8 -10.85 6.33 4.78
C LYS A 8 -10.25 4.98 4.37
N SER A 9 -9.98 4.11 5.34
CA SER A 9 -9.46 2.77 5.07
C SER A 9 -10.57 1.92 4.45
N ALA A 10 -10.23 0.86 3.71
CA ALA A 10 -11.26 -0.01 3.15
C ALA A 10 -12.03 -0.74 4.25
N ILE A 11 -11.35 -1.13 5.34
CA ILE A 11 -11.98 -1.83 6.47
C ILE A 11 -13.04 -1.00 7.20
N ASP A 12 -12.95 0.34 7.15
CA ASP A 12 -13.97 1.23 7.72
C ASP A 12 -15.36 0.96 7.13
N ALA A 13 -15.45 0.53 5.86
CA ALA A 13 -16.71 0.21 5.21
C ALA A 13 -17.39 -1.06 5.78
N LEU A 14 -16.64 -1.91 6.48
CA LEU A 14 -17.13 -3.12 7.13
C LEU A 14 -17.44 -2.90 8.62
N GLY A 15 -17.13 -1.72 9.18
CA GLY A 15 -17.25 -1.47 10.62
C GLY A 15 -16.29 -2.32 11.46
N LYS A 16 -15.24 -2.88 10.86
CA LYS A 16 -14.21 -3.69 11.53
C LYS A 16 -12.95 -2.84 11.77
N GLN A 17 -12.17 -3.22 12.78
CA GLN A 17 -10.91 -2.53 13.13
C GLN A 17 -9.67 -3.36 12.80
N ASP A 18 -9.79 -4.69 12.83
CA ASP A 18 -8.67 -5.61 12.63
C ASP A 18 -8.72 -6.24 11.22
N PRO A 19 -7.76 -5.93 10.33
CA PRO A 19 -7.67 -6.50 8.98
C PRO A 19 -7.55 -8.03 8.94
N GLN A 20 -7.08 -8.66 10.03
CA GLN A 20 -6.92 -10.11 10.11
C GLN A 20 -8.26 -10.84 10.31
N GLN A 21 -9.29 -10.13 10.77
CA GLN A 21 -10.65 -10.64 10.98
C GLN A 21 -11.57 -10.46 9.77
N VAL A 22 -11.02 -9.94 8.66
CA VAL A 22 -11.76 -9.71 7.42
C VAL A 22 -11.54 -10.86 6.46
N THR A 23 -12.61 -11.48 6.01
CA THR A 23 -12.54 -12.63 5.10
C THR A 23 -12.19 -12.20 3.68
N PRO A 24 -11.67 -13.12 2.84
CA PRO A 24 -11.46 -12.86 1.42
C PRO A 24 -12.69 -12.29 0.71
N ASP A 25 -13.88 -12.83 0.99
CA ASP A 25 -15.14 -12.38 0.36
C ASP A 25 -15.54 -10.97 0.80
N GLU A 26 -15.33 -10.63 2.08
CA GLU A 26 -15.56 -9.28 2.57
C GLU A 26 -14.60 -8.28 1.91
N TRP A 27 -13.31 -8.62 1.80
CA TRP A 27 -12.34 -7.79 1.10
C TRP A 27 -12.71 -7.57 -0.38
N ARG A 28 -13.14 -8.62 -1.10
CA ARG A 28 -13.57 -8.51 -2.50
C ARG A 28 -14.81 -7.61 -2.68
N LYS A 29 -15.62 -7.38 -1.63
CA LYS A 29 -16.77 -6.45 -1.67
C LYS A 29 -16.36 -4.98 -1.55
N ILE A 30 -15.25 -4.69 -0.88
CA ILE A 30 -14.85 -3.31 -0.53
C ILE A 30 -13.60 -2.82 -1.29
N LEU A 31 -12.84 -3.74 -1.90
CA LEU A 31 -11.70 -3.44 -2.76
C LEU A 31 -12.08 -3.64 -4.23
N SER A 32 -11.55 -2.80 -5.10
CA SER A 32 -11.58 -3.09 -6.54
C SER A 32 -10.80 -4.39 -6.85
N PRO A 33 -11.07 -5.07 -7.98
CA PRO A 33 -10.34 -6.28 -8.35
C PRO A 33 -8.82 -6.10 -8.38
N LEU A 34 -8.34 -4.94 -8.85
CA LEU A 34 -6.91 -4.62 -8.89
C LEU A 34 -6.34 -4.39 -7.48
N GLU A 35 -7.02 -3.62 -6.63
CA GLU A 35 -6.57 -3.39 -5.25
C GLU A 35 -6.52 -4.72 -4.47
N TYR A 36 -7.54 -5.58 -4.64
CA TYR A 36 -7.56 -6.90 -4.01
C TYR A 36 -6.39 -7.77 -4.48
N SER A 37 -6.19 -7.87 -5.81
CA SER A 37 -5.11 -8.67 -6.37
C SER A 37 -3.74 -8.22 -5.87
N VAL A 38 -3.47 -6.91 -5.87
CA VAL A 38 -2.19 -6.36 -5.40
C VAL A 38 -2.03 -6.52 -3.88
N ALA A 39 -3.03 -6.11 -3.09
CA ALA A 39 -2.87 -6.03 -1.63
C ALA A 39 -3.07 -7.37 -0.91
N ARG A 40 -3.81 -8.32 -1.49
CA ARG A 40 -4.19 -9.59 -0.84
C ARG A 40 -3.66 -10.84 -1.55
N GLU A 41 -3.41 -10.78 -2.86
CA GLU A 41 -2.93 -11.94 -3.65
C GLU A 41 -1.46 -11.79 -4.09
N GLY A 42 -0.75 -10.74 -3.68
CA GLY A 42 0.65 -10.52 -4.08
C GLY A 42 0.81 -10.13 -5.56
N GLY A 43 -0.26 -9.65 -6.19
CA GLY A 43 -0.25 -9.16 -7.55
C GLY A 43 0.59 -7.90 -7.73
N THR A 44 0.99 -7.61 -8.96
CA THR A 44 1.69 -6.38 -9.32
C THR A 44 0.90 -5.65 -10.40
N GLU A 45 0.57 -4.38 -10.18
CA GLU A 45 -0.09 -3.55 -11.20
C GLU A 45 0.82 -3.35 -12.42
N ARG A 46 0.25 -3.05 -13.59
CA ARG A 46 1.07 -2.78 -14.78
C ARG A 46 1.95 -1.54 -14.57
N PRO A 47 3.18 -1.52 -15.11
CA PRO A 47 4.02 -0.33 -15.01
C PRO A 47 3.32 0.86 -15.65
N PHE A 48 3.48 2.03 -15.04
CA PHE A 48 2.94 3.31 -15.46
C PHE A 48 1.41 3.48 -15.40
N SER A 49 0.66 2.48 -14.95
CA SER A 49 -0.81 2.60 -14.82
C SER A 49 -1.28 3.13 -13.47
N GLY A 50 -0.46 3.03 -12.42
CA GLY A 50 -0.85 3.39 -11.06
C GLY A 50 -1.08 4.90 -10.88
N LYS A 51 -2.19 5.26 -10.24
CA LYS A 51 -2.59 6.65 -9.93
C LYS A 51 -1.48 7.46 -9.26
N PHE A 52 -0.73 6.83 -8.36
CA PHE A 52 0.28 7.49 -7.53
C PHE A 52 1.69 7.45 -8.10
N ASN A 53 1.90 6.86 -9.29
CA ASN A 53 3.22 6.78 -9.89
C ASN A 53 3.81 8.18 -10.14
N LYS A 54 3.04 9.05 -10.82
CA LYS A 54 3.42 10.44 -11.13
C LYS A 54 2.88 11.49 -10.15
N HIS A 55 2.38 11.05 -8.99
CA HIS A 55 1.88 11.97 -7.94
C HIS A 55 3.04 12.46 -7.06
N PHE A 56 3.17 13.77 -6.86
CA PHE A 56 4.23 14.36 -6.03
C PHE A 56 3.71 15.46 -5.09
N GLU A 57 2.40 15.54 -4.89
CA GLU A 57 1.84 16.47 -3.91
C GLU A 57 2.24 16.06 -2.48
N SER A 58 2.36 17.05 -1.61
CA SER A 58 2.74 16.83 -0.22
C SER A 58 1.66 16.09 0.55
N GLY A 59 2.05 15.06 1.31
CA GLY A 59 1.10 14.27 2.08
C GLY A 59 1.66 12.95 2.57
N LEU A 60 0.74 12.05 2.90
CA LEU A 60 1.03 10.75 3.48
C LEU A 60 0.37 9.65 2.66
N TYR A 61 1.15 8.62 2.34
CA TYR A 61 0.70 7.41 1.69
C TYR A 61 0.37 6.38 2.76
N ILE A 62 -0.90 6.02 2.83
CA ILE A 62 -1.44 5.09 3.80
C ILE A 62 -1.82 3.76 3.14
N CYS A 63 -1.87 2.69 3.91
CA CYS A 63 -2.38 1.41 3.45
C CYS A 63 -3.86 1.55 3.09
N ARG A 64 -4.22 1.17 1.86
CA ARG A 64 -5.62 1.19 1.40
C ARG A 64 -6.53 0.30 2.25
N CYS A 65 -6.03 -0.84 2.73
CA CYS A 65 -6.80 -1.81 3.49
C CYS A 65 -7.10 -1.33 4.92
N CYS A 66 -6.07 -1.00 5.69
CA CYS A 66 -6.16 -0.75 7.13
C CYS A 66 -5.90 0.70 7.56
N GLY A 67 -5.50 1.59 6.64
CA GLY A 67 -5.23 3.00 6.94
C GLY A 67 -3.88 3.28 7.61
N ALA A 68 -3.05 2.25 7.87
CA ALA A 68 -1.73 2.45 8.47
C ALA A 68 -0.83 3.37 7.63
N GLN A 69 -0.04 4.22 8.30
CA GLN A 69 0.87 5.15 7.63
C GLN A 69 2.09 4.39 7.12
N LEU A 70 2.41 4.48 5.81
CA LEU A 70 3.48 3.70 5.19
C LEU A 70 4.65 4.58 4.72
N PHE A 71 4.34 5.64 3.96
CA PHE A 71 5.36 6.51 3.36
C PHE A 71 4.94 7.98 3.40
N LYS A 72 5.90 8.89 3.54
CA LYS A 72 5.70 10.33 3.40
C LYS A 72 6.11 10.79 2.00
N SER A 73 5.48 11.86 1.51
CA SER A 73 5.79 12.44 0.20
C SER A 73 7.23 12.97 0.09
N ASP A 74 7.85 13.38 1.19
CA ASP A 74 9.25 13.86 1.24
C ASP A 74 10.26 12.76 0.87
N ALA A 75 9.91 11.50 1.14
CA ALA A 75 10.69 10.33 0.75
C ALA A 75 10.40 9.88 -0.69
N LYS A 76 9.37 10.42 -1.34
CA LYS A 76 9.02 10.06 -2.72
C LYS A 76 9.99 10.71 -3.69
N PHE A 77 10.48 9.95 -4.66
CA PHE A 77 11.35 10.46 -5.72
C PHE A 77 10.87 10.04 -7.10
N LYS A 78 11.34 10.75 -8.13
CA LYS A 78 11.02 10.43 -9.53
C LYS A 78 11.93 9.30 -10.00
N SER A 79 11.35 8.13 -10.21
CA SER A 79 12.01 6.98 -10.84
C SER A 79 11.45 6.77 -12.26
N THR A 80 12.16 5.98 -13.05
CA THR A 80 11.69 5.48 -14.36
C THR A 80 11.16 4.04 -14.28
N CYS A 81 11.07 3.46 -13.08
CA CYS A 81 10.74 2.04 -12.92
C CYS A 81 9.28 1.70 -13.26
N GLY A 82 8.37 2.68 -13.20
CA GLY A 82 6.95 2.50 -13.53
C GLY A 82 5.99 2.45 -12.35
N TRP A 83 6.50 2.46 -11.11
CA TRP A 83 5.70 2.43 -9.89
C TRP A 83 6.11 3.53 -8.88
N PRO A 84 5.23 3.88 -7.93
CA PRO A 84 5.58 4.80 -6.84
C PRO A 84 6.86 4.35 -6.12
N SER A 85 7.84 5.24 -6.03
CA SER A 85 9.16 4.94 -5.47
C SER A 85 9.50 5.86 -4.31
N PHE A 86 9.92 5.27 -3.19
CA PHE A 86 10.22 5.97 -1.94
C PHE A 86 11.59 5.54 -1.42
N SER A 87 12.36 6.48 -0.88
CA SER A 87 13.70 6.22 -0.33
C SER A 87 13.66 5.61 1.07
N LYS A 88 12.58 5.86 1.83
CA LYS A 88 12.37 5.34 3.17
C LYS A 88 10.88 5.26 3.52
N SER A 89 10.53 4.37 4.43
CA SER A 89 9.23 4.30 5.08
C SER A 89 9.12 5.29 6.24
N VAL A 90 7.92 5.39 6.82
CA VAL A 90 7.73 6.12 8.08
C VAL A 90 8.32 5.36 9.27
N ASP A 91 8.84 6.11 10.23
CA ASP A 91 9.21 5.64 11.58
C ASP A 91 10.02 4.33 11.58
N ASN A 92 10.98 4.19 10.66
CA ASN A 92 11.86 3.03 10.51
C ASN A 92 11.10 1.69 10.37
N ASP A 93 10.24 1.59 9.34
CA ASP A 93 9.41 0.42 9.02
C ASP A 93 8.38 0.07 10.12
N LEU A 94 7.91 1.04 10.93
CA LEU A 94 6.91 0.82 12.00
C LEU A 94 5.69 -0.02 11.56
N ASN A 95 5.14 0.27 10.38
CA ASN A 95 3.97 -0.39 9.80
C ASN A 95 4.29 -1.31 8.62
N ILE A 96 5.56 -1.59 8.37
CA ILE A 96 6.02 -2.37 7.22
C ILE A 96 6.79 -3.61 7.69
N VAL A 97 6.66 -4.70 6.96
CA VAL A 97 7.53 -5.87 7.07
C VAL A 97 8.21 -6.15 5.73
N ARG A 98 9.47 -6.56 5.79
CA ARG A 98 10.28 -6.95 4.63
C ARG A 98 10.42 -8.46 4.63
N LEU A 99 10.00 -9.09 3.53
CA LEU A 99 9.97 -10.55 3.40
C LEU A 99 10.85 -10.95 2.21
N LYS A 100 11.57 -12.07 2.35
CA LYS A 100 12.26 -12.67 1.20
C LYS A 100 11.22 -13.20 0.22
N ASP A 101 11.32 -12.79 -1.04
CA ASP A 101 10.47 -13.25 -2.13
C ASP A 101 11.34 -13.93 -3.19
N THR A 102 11.09 -15.21 -3.42
CA THR A 102 11.76 -16.05 -4.43
C THR A 102 10.85 -16.42 -5.60
N SER A 103 9.70 -15.76 -5.72
CA SER A 103 8.77 -15.98 -6.83
C SER A 103 9.38 -15.55 -8.16
N MET A 104 8.90 -16.15 -9.24
CA MET A 104 9.39 -15.91 -10.60
C MET A 104 10.91 -16.13 -10.76
N GLU A 105 11.48 -17.05 -9.98
CA GLU A 105 12.92 -17.41 -10.03
C GLU A 105 13.87 -16.23 -9.77
N MET A 106 13.39 -15.18 -9.09
CA MET A 106 14.18 -14.01 -8.71
C MET A 106 14.28 -13.89 -7.20
N GLU A 107 15.43 -13.49 -6.68
CA GLU A 107 15.56 -13.10 -5.27
C GLU A 107 15.26 -11.62 -5.08
N ARG A 108 14.19 -11.33 -4.34
CA ARG A 108 13.71 -9.97 -4.05
C ARG A 108 13.36 -9.82 -2.58
N ILE A 109 13.21 -8.57 -2.14
CA ILE A 109 12.65 -8.25 -0.82
C ILE A 109 11.29 -7.60 -1.04
N GLU A 110 10.23 -8.35 -0.74
CA GLU A 110 8.85 -7.85 -0.78
C GLU A 110 8.59 -6.95 0.43
N VAL A 111 7.85 -5.87 0.21
CA VAL A 111 7.43 -4.92 1.23
C VAL A 111 5.93 -5.09 1.46
N ARG A 112 5.53 -5.49 2.68
CA ARG A 112 4.11 -5.63 3.07
C ARG A 112 3.74 -4.70 4.21
N CYS A 113 2.45 -4.37 4.31
CA CYS A 113 1.89 -3.81 5.53
C CYS A 113 1.98 -4.85 6.65
N LYS A 114 2.34 -4.39 7.86
CA LYS A 114 2.50 -5.25 9.04
C LYS A 114 1.18 -5.64 9.72
N GLN A 115 0.13 -4.83 9.50
CA GLN A 115 -1.21 -5.02 10.07
C GLN A 115 -1.95 -6.20 9.44
#